data_AF-A0A2I0TJA4-F1
#
_entry.id   AF-A0A2I0TJA4-F1
#
_cell.length_a   1.000
_cell.length_b   1.000
_cell.length_c   1.000
_cell.angle_alpha   90.00
_cell.angle_beta   90.00
_cell.angle_gamma   90.00
#
_symmetry.space_group_name_H-M   'P 1'
#
loop_
_entity.id
_entity.type
_entity.pdbx_description
1 polymer ?
#
loop_
_entity_poly.entity_id
_entity_poly.type
_entity_poly.pdbx_seq_one_letter_code
_entity_poly.pdbx_strand_id
1 'polypeptide(L)'
;MPSKIMKQILQEDMSKRREDREVIRDNQHGFTKGKSHLTNLVAFYNGVAVSVNKGRDKDVTYLDLCKAFDTVSYSILATKLRDMGLTDGLLDG
;
A
#
# COMPACT_ATOMS: atom_id res chain seq x y z
N MET A 1 18.28 11.56 -15.38
CA MET A 1 18.84 10.24 -15.01
C MET A 1 19.12 10.10 -13.51
N PRO A 2 19.69 11.10 -12.80
CA PRO A 2 19.91 11.01 -11.33
C PRO A 2 18.63 10.76 -10.51
N SER A 3 17.54 11.45 -10.83
CA SER A 3 16.25 11.31 -10.13
C SER A 3 15.62 9.92 -10.21
N LYS A 4 15.85 9.18 -11.31
CA LYS A 4 15.33 7.83 -11.49
C LYS A 4 16.08 6.81 -10.63
N ILE A 5 17.40 6.99 -10.49
CA ILE A 5 18.25 6.17 -9.63
C ILE A 5 17.87 6.39 -8.17
N MET A 6 17.73 7.64 -7.73
CA MET A 6 17.30 7.95 -6.37
C MET A 6 15.93 7.36 -6.04
N LYS A 7 14.96 7.47 -6.97
CA LYS A 7 13.64 6.85 -6.81
C LYS A 7 13.73 5.33 -6.65
N GLN A 8 14.60 4.68 -7.43
CA GLN A 8 14.78 3.23 -7.35
C GLN A 8 15.38 2.80 -6.00
N ILE A 9 16.41 3.49 -5.52
CA ILE A 9 17.02 3.22 -4.21
C ILE A 9 15.99 3.35 -3.09
N LEU A 10 15.20 4.43 -3.10
CA LEU A 10 14.13 4.62 -2.12
C LEU A 10 13.07 3.52 -2.20
N GLN A 11 12.70 3.10 -3.41
CA GLN A 11 11.73 2.02 -3.59
C GLN A 11 12.24 0.69 -3.04
N GLU A 12 13.53 0.38 -3.23
CA GLU A 12 14.16 -0.84 -2.73
C GLU A 12 14.23 -0.85 -1.20
N ASP A 13 14.67 0.26 -0.58
CA ASP A 13 14.73 0.40 0.89
C ASP A 13 13.34 0.31 1.52
N MET A 14 12.35 1.01 0.94
CA MET A 14 10.95 0.94 1.38
C MET A 14 10.36 -0.46 1.26
N SER A 15 10.68 -1.18 0.17
CA SER A 15 10.21 -2.55 -0.04
C SER A 15 10.76 -3.49 1.03
N LYS A 16 12.05 -3.39 1.34
CA LYS A 16 12.69 -4.21 2.37
C LYS A 16 12.09 -3.96 3.75
N ARG A 17 11.99 -2.69 4.17
CA ARG A 17 11.45 -2.32 5.49
C ARG A 17 9.98 -2.71 5.66
N ARG A 18 9.22 -2.67 4.57
CA ARG A 18 7.84 -3.13 4.56
C ARG A 18 7.74 -4.62 4.91
N GLU A 19 8.62 -5.46 4.34
CA GLU A 19 8.65 -6.91 4.61
C GLU A 19 9.01 -7.17 6.09
N ASP A 20 9.92 -6.39 6.66
CA ASP A 20 10.38 -6.56 8.04
C ASP A 20 9.37 -6.10 9.12
N ARG A 21 8.46 -5.18 8.79
CA ARG A 21 7.57 -4.50 9.77
C ARG A 21 6.07 -4.71 9.55
N GLU A 22 5.66 -5.51 8.57
CA GLU A 22 4.24 -5.75 8.22
C GLU A 22 3.37 -4.48 8.11
N VAL A 23 3.96 -3.35 7.68
CA VAL A 23 3.28 -2.03 7.67
C VAL A 23 2.05 -2.03 6.75
N ILE A 24 2.04 -2.91 5.74
CA ILE A 24 0.98 -3.00 4.75
C ILE A 24 0.22 -4.31 4.95
N ARG A 25 -1.10 -4.19 5.14
CA ARG A 25 -2.01 -5.34 5.28
C ARG A 25 -1.97 -6.26 4.07
N ASP A 26 -2.19 -7.55 4.29
CA ASP A 26 -2.20 -8.55 3.22
C ASP A 26 -3.25 -8.32 2.13
N ASN A 27 -4.37 -7.68 2.46
CA ASN A 27 -5.40 -7.37 1.46
C ASN A 27 -5.00 -6.23 0.51
N GLN A 28 -3.89 -5.52 0.77
CA GLN A 28 -3.37 -4.49 -0.13
C GLN A 28 -2.73 -5.15 -1.36
N HIS A 29 -3.37 -4.97 -2.51
CA HIS A 29 -2.86 -5.48 -3.80
C HIS A 29 -2.18 -4.40 -4.64
N GLY A 30 -2.62 -3.14 -4.52
CA GLY A 30 -1.98 -2.02 -5.22
C GLY A 30 -0.53 -1.83 -4.75
N PHE A 31 0.38 -1.54 -5.69
CA PHE A 31 1.79 -1.26 -5.43
C PHE A 31 2.51 -2.31 -4.57
N THR A 32 2.09 -3.58 -4.68
CA THR A 32 2.66 -4.69 -3.91
C THR A 32 3.25 -5.72 -4.86
N LYS A 33 4.52 -6.07 -4.65
CA LYS A 33 5.22 -7.08 -5.45
C LYS A 33 4.45 -8.41 -5.40
N GLY A 34 4.26 -9.04 -6.54
CA GLY A 34 3.54 -10.31 -6.65
C GLY A 34 2.01 -10.22 -6.52
N LYS A 35 1.44 -9.03 -6.29
CA LYS A 35 -0.02 -8.81 -6.25
C LYS A 35 -0.45 -7.92 -7.42
N SER A 36 -1.54 -8.30 -8.07
CA SER A 36 -2.11 -7.64 -9.24
C SER A 36 -3.60 -7.32 -9.06
N HIS A 37 -4.16 -6.59 -10.03
CA HIS A 37 -5.61 -6.36 -10.09
C HIS A 37 -6.40 -7.68 -10.16
N LEU A 38 -5.90 -8.65 -10.92
CA LEU A 38 -6.54 -9.97 -11.04
C LEU A 38 -6.53 -10.72 -9.71
N THR A 39 -5.38 -10.79 -9.02
CA THR A 39 -5.31 -11.47 -7.73
C THR A 39 -6.20 -10.81 -6.68
N ASN A 40 -6.34 -9.48 -6.75
CA ASN A 40 -7.27 -8.74 -5.88
C ASN A 40 -8.71 -9.18 -6.12
N LEU A 41 -9.13 -9.26 -7.38
CA LEU A 41 -10.47 -9.64 -7.77
C LEU A 41 -10.77 -11.10 -7.35
N VAL A 42 -9.81 -12.01 -7.56
CA VAL A 42 -9.93 -13.41 -7.13
C VAL A 42 -10.07 -13.52 -5.62
N ALA A 43 -9.21 -12.84 -4.85
CA ALA A 43 -9.26 -12.85 -3.39
C ALA A 43 -10.59 -12.28 -2.86
N PHE A 44 -11.07 -11.20 -3.48
CA PHE A 44 -12.36 -10.59 -3.15
C PHE A 44 -13.54 -11.54 -3.39
N TYR A 45 -13.66 -12.10 -4.60
CA TYR A 45 -14.77 -13.02 -4.92
C TYR A 45 -14.73 -14.29 -4.10
N ASN A 46 -13.55 -14.85 -3.81
CA ASN A 46 -13.43 -15.97 -2.90
C ASN A 46 -13.98 -15.62 -1.50
N GLY A 47 -13.63 -14.43 -0.99
CA GLY A 47 -14.15 -13.94 0.29
C GLY A 47 -15.68 -13.70 0.29
N VAL A 48 -16.26 -13.30 -0.84
CA VAL A 48 -17.72 -13.19 -1.01
C VAL A 48 -18.37 -14.57 -1.06
N ALA A 49 -17.85 -15.47 -1.90
CA ALA A 49 -18.37 -16.83 -2.07
C ALA A 49 -18.40 -17.62 -0.76
N VAL A 50 -17.33 -17.55 0.04
CA VAL A 50 -17.28 -18.19 1.38
C VAL A 50 -18.35 -17.63 2.32
N SER A 51 -18.70 -16.35 2.21
CA SER A 51 -19.73 -15.73 3.03
C SER A 51 -21.12 -16.18 2.62
N VAL A 52 -21.40 -16.16 1.32
CA VAL A 52 -22.66 -16.62 0.73
C VAL A 52 -22.91 -18.08 1.09
N ASN A 53 -21.90 -18.94 0.97
CA ASN A 53 -22.00 -20.34 1.36
C ASN A 53 -22.30 -20.55 2.86
N LYS A 54 -21.97 -19.57 3.71
CA LYS A 54 -22.29 -19.57 5.14
C LYS A 54 -23.62 -18.88 5.46
N GLY A 55 -24.41 -18.50 4.44
CA GLY A 55 -25.65 -17.77 4.61
C GLY A 55 -25.49 -16.37 5.20
N ARG A 56 -24.30 -15.76 5.03
CA ARG A 56 -24.00 -14.42 5.54
C ARG A 56 -24.03 -13.41 4.41
N ASP A 57 -24.86 -12.39 4.56
CA ASP A 57 -24.92 -11.27 3.64
C ASP A 57 -23.62 -10.45 3.66
N LYS A 58 -23.25 -9.93 2.50
CA LYS A 58 -22.11 -9.03 2.33
C LYS A 58 -22.47 -7.90 1.39
N ASP A 59 -22.26 -6.69 1.87
CA ASP A 59 -22.29 -5.48 1.06
C ASP A 59 -20.89 -5.05 0.67
N VAL A 60 -20.81 -4.31 -0.44
CA VAL A 60 -19.56 -3.85 -1.03
C VAL A 60 -19.64 -2.35 -1.21
N THR A 61 -18.70 -1.62 -0.63
CA THR A 61 -18.56 -0.18 -0.84
C THR A 61 -17.28 0.07 -1.63
N TYR A 62 -17.41 0.77 -2.75
CA TYR A 62 -16.27 1.23 -3.54
C TYR A 62 -15.95 2.68 -3.20
N LEU A 63 -14.69 2.96 -2.87
CA LEU A 63 -14.19 4.29 -2.57
C LEU A 63 -13.05 4.62 -3.53
N ASP A 64 -13.12 5.80 -4.14
CA ASP A 64 -12.05 6.36 -4.95
C ASP A 64 -11.70 7.76 -4.46
N LEU A 65 -10.42 8.13 -4.53
CA LEU A 65 -9.91 9.42 -4.08
C LEU A 65 -9.48 10.26 -5.27
N CYS A 66 -10.20 11.35 -5.53
CA CYS A 66 -9.83 12.31 -6.56
C CYS A 66 -8.43 12.88 -6.27
N LYS A 67 -7.53 12.77 -7.26
CA LYS A 67 -6.15 13.29 -7.17
C LYS A 67 -5.42 12.82 -5.90
N ALA A 68 -5.52 11.53 -5.60
CA ALA A 68 -5.00 10.94 -4.36
C ALA A 68 -3.55 11.33 -4.02
N PHE A 69 -2.67 11.44 -5.03
CA PHE A 69 -1.26 11.82 -4.82
C PHE A 69 -1.05 13.33 -4.62
N ASP A 70 -1.89 14.17 -5.22
CA ASP A 70 -1.79 15.64 -5.08
C ASP A 70 -2.40 16.13 -3.76
N THR A 71 -3.28 15.33 -3.14
CA THR A 71 -4.01 15.69 -1.93
C THR A 71 -3.39 15.15 -0.64
N VAL A 72 -2.29 14.40 -0.73
CA VAL A 72 -1.59 13.89 0.46
C VAL A 72 -0.95 15.03 1.25
N SER A 73 -1.30 15.16 2.53
CA SER A 73 -0.61 16.09 3.43
C SER A 73 0.84 15.67 3.65
N TYR A 74 1.78 16.59 3.40
CA TYR A 74 3.21 16.38 3.62
C TYR A 74 3.55 16.05 5.08
N SER A 75 2.91 16.68 6.05
CA SER A 75 3.18 16.43 7.48
C SER A 75 2.76 15.02 7.89
N ILE A 76 1.62 14.55 7.38
CA ILE A 76 1.13 13.19 7.64
C ILE A 76 2.04 12.17 6.95
N LEU A 77 2.42 12.42 5.69
CA LEU A 77 3.33 11.55 4.95
C LEU A 77 4.68 11.43 5.66
N ALA A 78 5.28 12.55 6.08
CA ALA A 78 6.56 12.56 6.77
C ALA A 78 6.51 11.78 8.10
N THR A 79 5.44 11.93 8.89
CA THR A 79 5.25 11.13 10.12
C THR A 79 5.17 9.64 9.82
N LYS A 80 4.38 9.24 8.81
CA LYS A 80 4.32 7.81 8.43
C LYS A 80 5.66 7.27 7.96
N LEU A 81 6.44 8.05 7.22
CA LEU A 81 7.78 7.64 6.78
C LEU A 81 8.76 7.51 7.95
N ARG A 82 8.68 8.40 8.97
CA ARG A 82 9.41 8.25 10.23
C ARG A 82 9.05 6.97 10.96
N ASP A 83 7.77 6.65 11.06
CA ASP A 83 7.30 5.43 11.73
C ASP A 83 7.77 4.16 11.00
N MET A 84 7.95 4.24 9.67
CA MET A 84 8.59 3.20 8.85
C MET A 84 10.13 3.18 8.98
N GLY A 85 10.70 4.12 9.71
CA GLY A 85 12.14 4.27 9.99
C GLY A 85 12.93 5.01 8.90
N LEU A 86 12.30 5.58 7.88
CA LEU A 86 12.98 6.06 6.66
C LEU A 86 13.81 7.36 6.85
N THR A 87 14.05 7.78 8.09
CA THR A 87 14.42 9.16 8.43
C THR A 87 15.80 9.36 9.01
N ASP A 88 16.67 8.36 8.98
CA ASP A 88 18.06 8.58 9.37
C ASP A 88 18.80 9.24 8.19
N GLY A 89 18.54 10.55 7.99
CA GLY A 89 19.34 11.46 7.14
C GLY A 89 18.70 12.06 5.89
N LEU A 90 17.48 11.68 5.49
CA LEU A 90 16.88 12.11 4.20
C LEU A 90 15.91 13.32 4.28
N LEU A 91 15.31 13.58 5.45
CA LEU A 91 14.23 14.58 5.59
C LEU A 91 14.63 15.83 6.38
N ASP A 92 15.91 15.99 6.69
CA ASP A 92 16.44 17.07 7.56
C ASP A 92 17.00 18.26 6.75
N GLY A 93 16.41 18.53 5.58
CA GLY A 93 16.80 19.61 4.66
C GLY A 93 15.60 20.40 4.15
#